data_AF-A0A1P8F4W0-F1
#
_entry.id   AF-A0A1P8F4W0-F1
#
_cell.length_a   1.000
_cell.length_b   1.000
_cell.length_c   1.000
_cell.angle_alpha   90.00
_cell.angle_beta   90.00
_cell.angle_gamma   90.00
#
_symmetry.space_group_name_H-M   'P 1'
#
loop_
_entity.id
_entity.type
_entity.pdbx_description
1 polymer ?
#
loop_
_entity_poly.entity_id
_entity_poly.type
_entity_poly.pdbx_seq_one_letter_code
_entity_poly.pdbx_strand_id
1 'polypeptide(L)'
;MPSALTRQDALNWLVKYGIIPYWDSIDNKVMFRKADVKKGSVESVSRDTEEEVWPGLIKLLALKTEADCVQVRRSVEQALKGQGKLAS
;
A
#
# COMPACT_ATOMS: atom_id res chain seq x y z
N MET A 1 11.27 -1.52 23.72
CA MET A 1 10.15 -2.47 23.55
C MET A 1 10.05 -2.78 22.07
N PRO A 2 9.94 -4.04 21.61
CA PRO A 2 9.60 -4.28 20.22
C PRO A 2 8.14 -3.85 20.04
N SER A 3 7.93 -2.64 19.54
CA SER A 3 6.61 -2.15 19.17
C SER A 3 6.11 -3.08 18.08
N ALA A 4 5.09 -3.90 18.37
CA ALA A 4 4.48 -4.73 17.35
C ALA A 4 3.95 -3.81 16.23
N LEU A 5 4.30 -4.12 14.98
CA LEU A 5 3.80 -3.39 13.82
C LEU A 5 2.27 -3.41 13.80
N THR A 6 1.67 -2.26 13.54
CA THR A 6 0.22 -2.08 13.53
C THR A 6 -0.32 -1.97 12.10
N ARG A 7 -1.65 -2.03 11.96
CA ARG A 7 -2.34 -1.73 10.71
C ARG A 7 -2.01 -0.31 10.20
N GLN A 8 -1.84 0.65 11.10
CA GLN A 8 -1.49 2.02 10.73
C GLN A 8 -0.07 2.12 10.17
N ASP A 9 0.88 1.35 10.72
CA ASP A 9 2.25 1.30 10.20
C ASP A 9 2.29 0.75 8.77
N ALA A 10 1.48 -0.27 8.48
CA ALA A 10 1.32 -0.81 7.14
C ALA A 10 0.74 0.24 6.17
N LEU A 11 -0.29 1.00 6.58
CA LEU A 11 -0.85 2.09 5.77
C LEU A 11 0.18 3.21 5.54
N ASN A 12 0.91 3.59 6.59
CA ASN A 12 1.94 4.62 6.49
C ASN A 12 3.06 4.19 5.54
N TRP A 13 3.45 2.91 5.56
CA TRP A 13 4.44 2.36 4.65
C TRP A 13 3.97 2.45 3.19
N LEU A 14 2.71 2.06 2.91
CA LEU A 14 2.10 2.18 1.59
C LEU A 14 2.08 3.63 1.09
N VAL A 15 1.72 4.59 1.95
CA VAL A 15 1.70 6.02 1.59
C VAL A 15 3.13 6.58 1.42
N LYS A 16 4.07 6.17 2.27
CA LYS A 16 5.47 6.61 2.25
C LYS A 16 6.12 6.31 0.90
N TYR A 17 5.86 5.13 0.37
CA TYR A 17 6.39 4.67 -0.92
C TYR A 17 5.37 4.79 -2.05
N GLY A 18 4.18 5.36 -1.86
CA GLY A 18 3.17 5.48 -2.92
C GLY A 18 2.78 4.14 -3.55
N ILE A 19 2.60 3.11 -2.74
CA ILE A 19 2.23 1.76 -3.15
C ILE A 19 0.76 1.54 -2.79
N ILE A 20 -0.01 1.01 -3.73
CA ILE A 20 -1.45 0.76 -3.58
C ILE A 20 -1.77 -0.71 -3.84
N PRO A 21 -2.60 -1.34 -2.99
CA PRO A 21 -3.08 -2.69 -3.22
C PRO A 21 -4.18 -2.73 -4.29
N TYR A 22 -4.26 -3.86 -4.99
CA TYR A 22 -5.25 -4.22 -6.00
C TYR A 22 -5.62 -5.68 -5.84
N TRP A 23 -6.83 -6.04 -6.24
CA TRP A 23 -7.23 -7.44 -6.36
C TRP A 23 -7.05 -7.91 -7.79
N ASP A 24 -6.34 -9.02 -7.98
CA ASP A 24 -6.29 -9.73 -9.25
C ASP A 24 -7.39 -10.79 -9.26
N SER A 25 -8.42 -10.57 -10.08
CA SER A 25 -9.55 -11.48 -10.19
C SER A 25 -9.20 -12.78 -10.93
N ILE A 26 -8.14 -12.79 -11.76
CA ILE A 26 -7.69 -13.99 -12.47
C ILE A 26 -7.00 -14.93 -11.48
N ASP A 27 -6.10 -14.37 -10.67
CA ASP A 27 -5.30 -15.13 -9.71
C ASP A 27 -5.97 -15.22 -8.31
N ASN A 28 -7.10 -14.56 -8.13
CA ASN A 28 -7.82 -14.41 -6.86
C ASN A 28 -6.91 -14.02 -5.68
N LYS A 29 -6.02 -13.04 -5.91
CA LYS A 29 -4.99 -12.64 -4.93
C LYS A 29 -4.77 -11.13 -4.90
N VAL A 30 -4.19 -10.66 -3.79
CA VAL A 30 -3.76 -9.27 -3.65
C VAL A 30 -2.47 -9.03 -4.42
N MET A 31 -2.42 -7.93 -5.14
CA MET A 31 -1.24 -7.39 -5.81
C MET A 31 -0.98 -5.98 -5.29
N PHE A 32 0.27 -5.52 -5.26
CA PHE A 32 0.55 -4.12 -4.99
C PHE A 32 1.28 -3.48 -6.17
N ARG A 33 0.98 -2.21 -6.41
CA ARG A 33 1.54 -1.45 -7.53
C ARG A 33 1.89 -0.04 -7.08
N LYS A 34 2.87 0.58 -7.74
CA LYS A 34 3.13 2.00 -7.56
C LYS A 34 1.94 2.81 -8.07
N ALA A 35 1.47 3.76 -7.27
CA ALA A 35 0.47 4.73 -7.67
C ALA A 35 1.07 5.79 -8.59
N ASP A 36 0.23 6.50 -9.35
CA ASP A 36 0.65 7.60 -10.23
C ASP A 36 0.95 8.87 -9.41
N VAL A 37 2.05 8.81 -8.68
CA VAL A 37 2.54 9.87 -7.81
C VAL A 37 3.46 10.82 -8.58
N LYS A 38 3.46 12.09 -8.19
CA LYS A 38 4.33 13.12 -8.79
C LYS A 38 5.80 12.72 -8.63
N LYS A 39 6.61 13.00 -9.66
CA LYS A 39 8.04 12.68 -9.65
C LYS A 39 8.72 13.29 -8.42
N GLY A 40 9.37 12.45 -7.62
CA GLY A 40 10.08 12.86 -6.39
C GLY A 40 9.19 13.11 -5.18
N SER A 41 7.88 12.84 -5.22
CA SER A 41 6.98 13.10 -4.09
C SER A 41 6.87 11.97 -3.07
N VAL A 42 7.43 10.79 -3.38
CA VAL A 42 7.50 9.62 -2.49
C VAL A 42 8.91 9.07 -2.48
N GLU A 43 9.24 8.31 -1.44
CA GLU A 43 10.52 7.62 -1.37
C GLU A 43 10.60 6.47 -2.38
N SER A 44 11.83 6.13 -2.77
CA SER A 44 12.12 4.90 -3.51
C SER A 44 12.30 3.75 -2.53
N VAL A 45 11.86 2.57 -2.95
CA VAL A 45 12.10 1.30 -2.26
C VAL A 45 12.48 0.29 -3.34
N SER A 46 13.40 -0.63 -3.02
CA SER A 46 13.79 -1.69 -3.95
C SER A 46 12.67 -2.72 -4.06
N ARG A 47 12.60 -3.39 -5.22
CA ARG A 47 11.62 -4.46 -5.44
C ARG A 47 11.78 -5.60 -4.44
N ASP A 48 13.02 -5.97 -4.10
CA ASP A 48 13.30 -7.03 -3.12
C ASP A 48 12.70 -6.70 -1.75
N THR A 49 12.83 -5.44 -1.31
CA THR A 49 12.21 -4.99 -0.06
C THR A 49 10.68 -4.96 -0.16
N GLU A 50 10.10 -4.57 -1.30
CA GLU A 50 8.64 -4.65 -1.50
C GLU A 50 8.12 -6.09 -1.37
N GLU A 51 8.80 -7.04 -2.02
CA GLU A 51 8.42 -8.46 -2.03
C GLU A 51 8.59 -9.10 -0.64
N GLU A 52 9.62 -8.73 0.12
CA GLU A 52 9.85 -9.20 1.49
C GLU A 52 8.74 -8.75 2.44
N VAL A 53 8.27 -7.51 2.34
CA VAL A 53 7.26 -6.96 3.27
C VAL A 53 5.83 -7.33 2.90
N TRP A 54 5.56 -7.72 1.65
CA TRP A 54 4.21 -8.01 1.15
C TRP A 54 3.37 -8.94 2.01
N PRO A 55 3.88 -10.12 2.43
CA PRO A 55 3.11 -11.03 3.28
C PRO A 55 2.71 -10.37 4.61
N GLY A 56 3.60 -9.55 5.17
CA GLY A 56 3.35 -8.77 6.38
C GLY A 56 2.27 -7.71 6.18
N LEU A 57 2.32 -6.97 5.07
CA LEU A 57 1.32 -5.96 4.72
C LEU A 57 -0.07 -6.58 4.54
N ILE A 58 -0.18 -7.68 3.79
CA ILE A 58 -1.45 -8.40 3.59
C ILE A 58 -2.06 -8.81 4.94
N LYS A 59 -1.22 -9.36 5.84
CA LYS A 59 -1.65 -9.79 7.18
C LYS A 59 -2.08 -8.61 8.06
N LEU A 60 -1.29 -7.54 8.12
CA LEU A 60 -1.57 -6.37 8.96
C LEU A 60 -2.77 -5.55 8.48
N LEU A 61 -2.98 -5.50 7.17
CA LEU A 61 -4.10 -4.80 6.54
C LEU A 61 -5.36 -5.66 6.46
N ALA A 62 -5.25 -6.95 6.79
CA ALA A 62 -6.32 -7.94 6.73
C ALA A 62 -6.97 -8.05 5.33
N LEU A 63 -6.17 -8.02 4.27
CA LEU A 63 -6.63 -8.06 2.88
C LEU A 63 -7.01 -9.49 2.48
N LYS A 64 -8.28 -9.87 2.66
CA LYS A 64 -8.79 -11.22 2.34
C LYS A 64 -9.70 -11.24 1.13
N THR A 65 -10.28 -10.10 0.80
CA THR A 65 -11.27 -9.97 -0.28
C THR A 65 -10.96 -8.78 -1.17
N GLU A 66 -11.57 -8.76 -2.35
CA GLU A 66 -11.54 -7.60 -3.23
C GLU A 66 -12.05 -6.34 -2.53
N ALA A 67 -13.11 -6.46 -1.71
CA ALA A 67 -13.66 -5.33 -0.96
C ALA A 67 -12.65 -4.73 0.04
N ASP A 68 -11.91 -5.59 0.76
CA ASP A 68 -10.86 -5.14 1.69
C ASP A 68 -9.77 -4.37 0.94
N CYS A 69 -9.33 -4.89 -0.21
CA CYS A 69 -8.37 -4.23 -1.09
C CYS A 69 -8.87 -2.87 -1.57
N VAL A 70 -10.12 -2.78 -2.03
CA VAL A 70 -10.72 -1.52 -2.48
C VAL A 70 -10.74 -0.50 -1.35
N GLN A 71 -11.09 -0.90 -0.12
CA GLN A 71 -11.12 -0.01 1.03
C GLN A 71 -9.73 0.53 1.35
N VAL A 72 -8.72 -0.34 1.44
CA VAL A 72 -7.34 0.07 1.74
C VAL A 72 -6.77 0.93 0.62
N ARG A 73 -6.99 0.57 -0.65
CA ARG A 73 -6.60 1.37 -1.81
C ARG A 73 -7.13 2.80 -1.71
N ARG A 74 -8.44 2.95 -1.44
CA ARG A 74 -9.07 4.27 -1.27
C ARG A 74 -8.44 5.07 -0.13
N SER A 75 -8.15 4.43 1.01
CA SER A 75 -7.49 5.11 2.13
C SER A 75 -6.09 5.60 1.78
N VAL A 76 -5.29 4.79 1.08
CA VAL A 76 -3.95 5.18 0.62
C VAL A 76 -4.03 6.32 -0.40
N GLU A 77 -4.95 6.21 -1.37
CA GLU A 77 -5.19 7.26 -2.37
C GLU A 77 -5.62 8.58 -1.73
N GLN A 78 -6.54 8.55 -0.77
CA GLN A 78 -6.97 9.76 -0.05
C GLN A 78 -5.80 10.38 0.73
N ALA A 79 -4.98 9.57 1.40
CA ALA A 79 -3.81 10.08 2.12
C ALA A 79 -2.77 10.71 1.18
N LEU A 80 -2.47 10.06 0.05
CA LEU A 80 -1.56 10.59 -0.96
C LEU A 80 -2.11 11.88 -1.62
N LYS A 81 -3.42 11.95 -1.88
CA LYS A 81 -4.09 13.18 -2.37
C LYS A 81 -4.03 14.29 -1.33
N GLY A 82 -4.33 14.00 -0.06
CA GLY A 82 -4.23 14.95 1.04
C GLY A 82 -2.81 15.49 1.25
N GLN A 83 -1.78 14.72 0.88
CA GLN A 83 -0.37 15.14 0.89
C GLN A 83 0.06 15.83 -0.42
N GLY A 84 -0.84 16.00 -1.39
CA GLY A 84 -0.53 16.59 -2.71
C GLY A 84 0.40 15.74 -3.58
N LYS A 85 0.57 14.45 -3.25
CA LYS A 85 1.52 13.52 -3.88
C LYS A 85 0.97 12.81 -5.11
N LEU A 86 -0.33 12.53 -5.14
CA LEU A 86 -0.98 12.01 -6.34
C LEU A 86 -1.16 13.13 -7.38
N ALA A 87 -0.98 12.79 -8.66
CA ALA A 87 -1.48 13.63 -9.73
C ALA A 87 -3.01 13.69 -9.61
N SER A 88 -3.57 14.90 -9.64
CA SER A 88 -5.00 15.17 -9.51
C SER A 88 -5.78 14.61 -10.69
#